data_AF-A0A7I8CYF4-F1
#
_entry.id   AF-A0A7I8CYF4-F1
#
_cell.length_a   1.000
_cell.length_b   1.000
_cell.length_c   1.000
_cell.angle_alpha   90.00
_cell.angle_beta   90.00
_cell.angle_gamma   90.00
#
_symmetry.space_group_name_H-M   'P 1'
#
loop_
_entity.id
_entity.type
_entity.pdbx_description
1 polymer ?
#
loop_
_entity_poly.entity_id
_entity_poly.type
_entity_poly.pdbx_seq_one_letter_code
_entity_poly.pdbx_strand_id
1 'polypeptide(L)'
;MLIALSEAWRHRQDELRDTIVQIQPGFRQLDQAHQGEPGAAVEDLPAQTAHALTRDTDPAHGGLGGAPKFPNPSCYDLMLRVYERSREPSLFDALELTLDHMAAGGIYDQVGGGFARYSVDAHWAVPHFEKMLYDNGQLVKLYADTYRLTGKRTWRCIFEETLAYILRDMTHPEGGFYASEDADSEGQEGKFYCWMPAEIKAVLGESEGALACRAYGVTEHGNFEHGATVLHRAVELDAREETQLAGWREQLLAARARRVRPARDDNILTGWNGLMIAGLCAAFQATGVPSISARQSVPPNLSGTN
;
A
#
# COMPACT_ATOMS: atom_id res chain seq x y z
N MET A 1 -20.71 9.67 12.58
CA MET A 1 -19.59 10.20 13.39
C MET A 1 -19.78 11.65 13.83
N LEU A 2 -20.02 12.62 12.94
CA LEU A 2 -20.19 14.05 13.32
C LEU A 2 -21.38 14.31 14.26
N ILE A 3 -22.51 13.60 14.07
CA ILE A 3 -23.67 13.69 14.97
C ILE A 3 -23.32 13.17 16.36
N ALA A 4 -22.68 12.00 16.45
CA ALA A 4 -22.22 11.44 17.72
C ALA A 4 -21.21 12.35 18.44
N LEU A 5 -20.33 13.01 17.69
CA LEU A 5 -19.39 14.00 18.23
C LEU A 5 -20.13 15.24 18.75
N SER A 6 -21.12 15.73 18.00
CA SER A 6 -21.98 16.84 18.41
C SER A 6 -22.82 16.50 19.64
N GLU A 7 -23.33 15.28 19.74
CA GLU A 7 -24.09 14.80 20.91
C GLU A 7 -23.18 14.64 22.13
N ALA A 8 -21.99 14.07 21.95
CA ALA A 8 -20.99 13.98 23.01
C ALA A 8 -20.60 15.38 23.52
N TRP A 9 -20.35 16.34 22.63
CA TRP A 9 -20.05 17.71 23.03
C TRP A 9 -21.21 18.41 23.74
N ARG A 10 -22.46 18.15 23.32
CA ARG A 10 -23.65 18.78 23.91
C ARG A 10 -24.06 18.17 25.25
N HIS A 11 -23.88 16.86 25.44
CA HIS A 11 -24.46 16.11 26.56
C HIS A 11 -23.43 15.48 27.50
N ARG A 12 -22.17 15.33 27.07
CA ARG A 12 -21.08 14.71 27.84
C ARG A 12 -19.86 15.64 27.93
N GLN A 13 -20.10 16.95 27.97
CA GLN A 13 -19.02 17.95 27.91
C GLN A 13 -18.05 17.83 29.09
N ASP A 14 -18.56 17.50 30.28
CA ASP A 14 -17.74 17.40 31.48
C ASP A 14 -16.88 16.12 31.45
N GLU A 15 -17.42 14.99 31.00
CA GLU A 15 -16.63 13.75 30.76
C GLU A 15 -15.51 13.98 29.73
N LEU A 16 -15.79 14.74 28.67
CA LEU A 16 -14.79 15.11 27.67
C LEU A 16 -13.69 16.01 28.25
N ARG A 17 -14.05 16.96 29.12
CA ARG A 17 -13.08 17.81 29.83
C ARG A 17 -12.21 17.01 30.80
N ASP A 18 -12.80 16.07 31.54
CA ASP A 18 -12.05 15.20 32.45
C ASP A 18 -11.06 14.33 31.68
N THR A 19 -11.49 13.80 30.53
CA THR A 19 -10.61 13.08 29.60
C THR A 19 -9.46 13.97 29.12
N ILE A 20 -9.70 15.23 28.76
CA ILE A 20 -8.64 16.18 28.39
C ILE A 20 -7.67 16.38 29.56
N VAL A 21 -8.16 16.56 30.79
CA VAL A 21 -7.31 16.73 31.98
C VAL A 21 -6.42 15.51 32.22
N GLN A 22 -6.92 14.30 31.95
CA GLN A 22 -6.13 13.08 32.09
C GLN A 22 -5.05 12.92 31.01
N ILE A 23 -5.29 13.41 29.80
CA ILE A 23 -4.34 13.25 28.68
C ILE A 23 -3.32 14.43 28.63
N GLN A 24 -3.69 15.61 29.15
CA GLN A 24 -2.85 16.82 29.14
C GLN A 24 -1.44 16.64 29.74
N PRO A 25 -1.21 15.87 30.82
CA PRO A 25 0.12 15.62 31.36
C PRO A 25 1.05 14.91 30.37
N GLY A 26 0.52 13.94 29.59
CA GLY A 26 1.29 13.22 28.57
C GLY A 26 1.78 14.13 27.45
N PHE A 27 0.91 15.04 26.98
CA PHE A 27 1.31 16.06 25.99
C PHE A 27 2.32 17.07 26.56
N ARG A 28 2.14 17.51 27.82
CA ARG A 28 3.12 18.40 28.47
C ARG A 28 4.50 17.74 28.62
N GLN A 29 4.55 16.44 28.86
CA GLN A 29 5.80 15.71 28.96
C GLN A 29 6.51 15.62 27.60
N LEU A 30 5.76 15.47 26.50
CA LEU A 30 6.28 15.55 25.13
C LEU A 30 6.78 16.96 24.78
N ASP A 31 6.06 18.01 25.18
CA ASP A 31 6.47 19.41 24.96
C ASP A 31 7.72 19.79 25.77
N GLN A 32 7.83 19.30 27.01
CA GLN A 32 8.99 19.56 27.87
C GLN A 32 10.24 18.84 27.37
N ALA A 33 10.10 17.66 26.76
CA ALA A 33 11.21 16.98 26.08
C ALA A 33 11.73 17.76 24.84
N HIS A 34 10.92 18.68 24.29
CA HIS A 34 11.27 19.50 23.12
C HIS A 34 11.82 20.89 23.44
N GLN A 35 11.84 21.34 24.70
CA GLN A 35 12.48 22.61 25.07
C GLN A 35 14.00 22.41 25.23
N GLY A 36 14.71 22.47 24.11
CA GLY A 36 16.18 22.46 24.09
C GLY A 36 16.79 23.67 24.82
N GLU A 37 17.98 23.49 25.41
CA GLU A 37 18.70 24.57 26.08
C GLU A 37 19.14 25.66 25.08
N PRO A 38 19.05 26.96 25.44
CA PRO A 38 19.55 28.04 24.60
C PRO A 38 21.09 27.93 24.44
N GLY A 39 21.55 27.47 23.28
CA GLY A 39 22.98 27.32 22.96
C GLY A 39 23.42 25.92 22.50
N ALA A 40 22.51 24.95 22.44
CA ALA A 40 22.80 23.66 21.81
C ALA A 40 23.15 23.85 20.32
N ALA A 41 24.11 23.05 19.81
CA ALA A 41 24.39 22.97 18.38
C ALA A 41 23.09 22.71 17.61
N VAL A 42 22.96 23.20 16.38
CA VAL A 42 21.82 22.85 15.53
C VAL A 42 21.84 21.34 15.33
N GLU A 43 21.02 20.64 16.11
CA GLU A 43 20.89 19.20 16.03
C GLU A 43 20.30 18.83 14.66
N ASP A 44 20.93 17.87 13.97
CA ASP A 44 20.39 17.32 12.73
C ASP A 44 19.20 16.43 13.06
N LEU A 45 18.09 17.06 13.44
CA LEU A 45 16.82 16.40 13.80
C LEU A 45 16.39 15.39 12.73
N PRO A 46 16.44 15.69 11.41
CA PRO A 46 16.16 14.70 10.37
C PRO A 46 17.00 13.42 10.51
N ALA A 47 18.32 13.55 10.72
CA ALA A 47 19.19 12.39 10.91
C ALA A 47 18.81 11.62 12.17
N GLN A 48 18.65 12.30 13.30
CA GLN A 48 18.27 11.66 14.56
C GLN A 48 16.94 10.88 14.45
N THR A 49 15.94 11.48 13.80
CA THR A 49 14.67 10.82 13.52
C THR A 49 14.84 9.61 12.63
N ALA A 50 15.62 9.71 11.53
CA ALA A 50 15.87 8.56 10.66
C ALA A 50 16.58 7.40 11.38
N HIS A 51 17.55 7.69 12.26
CA HIS A 51 18.17 6.66 13.09
C HIS A 51 17.18 6.05 14.10
N ALA A 52 16.25 6.84 14.65
CA ALA A 52 15.20 6.31 15.52
C ALA A 52 14.25 5.38 14.77
N LEU A 53 13.80 5.77 13.58
CA LEU A 53 12.98 4.93 12.70
C LEU A 53 13.69 3.64 12.31
N THR A 54 15.00 3.70 12.06
CA THR A 54 15.82 2.52 11.77
C THR A 54 15.85 1.55 12.94
N ARG A 55 15.96 2.05 14.18
CA ARG A 55 15.91 1.20 15.39
C ARG A 55 14.53 0.61 15.65
N ASP A 56 13.47 1.28 15.21
CA ASP A 56 12.08 0.84 15.35
C ASP A 56 11.60 -0.06 14.19
N THR A 57 12.46 -0.25 13.18
CA THR A 57 12.15 -1.13 12.05
C THR A 57 12.28 -2.59 12.49
N ASP A 58 11.24 -3.37 12.23
CA ASP A 58 11.22 -4.82 12.45
C ASP A 58 12.35 -5.49 11.63
N PRO A 59 13.33 -6.14 12.28
CA PRO A 59 14.49 -6.70 11.60
C PRO A 59 14.16 -7.97 10.78
N ALA A 60 12.99 -8.57 10.97
CA ALA A 60 12.58 -9.79 10.27
C ALA A 60 11.66 -9.51 9.07
N HIS A 61 10.79 -8.50 9.18
CA HIS A 61 9.77 -8.22 8.17
C HIS A 61 9.75 -6.78 7.67
N GLY A 62 10.67 -5.93 8.14
CA GLY A 62 10.61 -4.49 7.90
C GLY A 62 9.32 -3.87 8.43
N GLY A 63 9.12 -2.58 8.21
CA GLY A 63 8.00 -1.86 8.82
C GLY A 63 8.31 -1.36 10.23
N LEU A 64 7.66 -0.27 10.62
CA LEU A 64 7.75 0.26 11.98
C LEU A 64 6.84 -0.55 12.91
N GLY A 65 7.35 -0.94 14.06
CA GLY A 65 6.58 -1.60 15.11
C GLY A 65 6.03 -2.99 14.74
N GLY A 66 4.98 -3.40 15.46
CA GLY A 66 4.33 -4.72 15.35
C GLY A 66 3.02 -4.72 14.57
N ALA A 67 2.08 -5.57 14.98
CA ALA A 67 0.73 -5.64 14.41
C ALA A 67 -0.26 -4.72 15.16
N PRO A 68 -1.19 -4.01 14.47
CA PRO A 68 -1.29 -3.85 13.02
C PRO A 68 -0.15 -2.98 12.45
N LYS A 69 0.26 -3.27 11.22
CA LYS A 69 1.43 -2.67 10.59
C LYS A 69 1.03 -1.74 9.43
N PHE A 70 1.48 -0.48 9.50
CA PHE A 70 1.14 0.58 8.53
C PHE A 70 2.32 0.91 7.60
N PRO A 71 2.06 1.24 6.31
CA PRO A 71 3.12 1.56 5.34
C PRO A 71 3.98 2.79 5.64
N ASN A 72 3.48 3.77 6.42
CA ASN A 72 4.20 4.97 6.86
C ASN A 72 5.16 5.61 5.81
N PRO A 73 4.71 5.91 4.58
CA PRO A 73 5.62 6.27 3.48
C PRO A 73 6.40 7.58 3.72
N SER A 74 5.87 8.51 4.51
CA SER A 74 6.56 9.75 4.89
C SER A 74 7.78 9.51 5.80
N CYS A 75 7.72 8.53 6.69
CA CYS A 75 8.86 8.12 7.52
C CYS A 75 9.99 7.55 6.66
N TYR A 76 9.63 6.73 5.67
CA TYR A 76 10.58 6.12 4.75
C TYR A 76 11.14 7.11 3.71
N ASP A 77 10.35 8.10 3.27
CA ASP A 77 10.85 9.22 2.45
C ASP A 77 11.91 10.04 3.21
N LEU A 78 11.72 10.24 4.53
CA LEU A 78 12.73 10.86 5.38
C LEU A 78 14.00 10.00 5.47
N MET A 79 13.87 8.69 5.74
CA MET A 79 15.02 7.78 5.79
C MET A 79 15.81 7.79 4.47
N LEU A 80 15.12 7.74 3.32
CA LEU A 80 15.73 7.81 2.00
C LEU A 80 16.53 9.11 1.82
N ARG A 81 15.94 10.27 2.15
CA ARG A 81 16.63 11.57 2.03
C ARG A 81 17.86 11.67 2.93
N VAL A 82 17.77 11.15 4.16
CA VAL A 82 18.92 11.14 5.08
C VAL A 82 20.00 10.22 4.52
N TYR A 83 19.64 9.04 4.00
CA TYR A 83 20.58 8.12 3.35
C TYR A 83 21.26 8.75 2.13
N GLU A 84 20.54 9.47 1.26
CA GLU A 84 21.16 10.12 0.09
C GLU A 84 22.26 11.12 0.48
N ARG A 85 22.10 11.76 1.65
CA ARG A 85 23.05 12.71 2.24
C ARG A 85 24.19 12.01 3.01
N SER A 86 23.88 11.05 3.87
CA SER A 86 24.85 10.45 4.80
C SER A 86 25.56 9.21 4.24
N ARG A 87 24.90 8.47 3.35
CA ARG A 87 25.32 7.16 2.79
C ARG A 87 25.51 6.08 3.85
N GLU A 88 24.87 6.21 5.00
CA GLU A 88 24.90 5.19 6.04
C GLU A 88 24.10 3.94 5.64
N PRO A 89 24.72 2.75 5.57
CA PRO A 89 24.04 1.54 5.09
C PRO A 89 22.81 1.15 5.91
N SER A 90 22.85 1.31 7.23
CA SER A 90 21.78 0.91 8.16
C SER A 90 20.42 1.52 7.79
N LEU A 91 20.41 2.78 7.35
CA LEU A 91 19.21 3.50 6.92
C LEU A 91 18.59 2.87 5.67
N PHE A 92 19.45 2.50 4.71
CA PHE A 92 19.03 1.91 3.46
C PHE A 92 18.62 0.45 3.63
N ASP A 93 19.35 -0.33 4.43
CA ASP A 93 19.03 -1.73 4.70
C ASP A 93 17.63 -1.86 5.34
N ALA A 94 17.30 -0.99 6.30
CA ALA A 94 15.98 -0.95 6.93
C ALA A 94 14.87 -0.52 5.95
N LEU A 95 15.16 0.46 5.09
CA LEU A 95 14.24 0.89 4.03
C LEU A 95 13.99 -0.21 3.00
N GLU A 96 15.06 -0.84 2.50
CA GLU A 96 15.00 -1.91 1.50
C GLU A 96 14.21 -3.11 2.03
N LEU A 97 14.50 -3.56 3.25
CA LEU A 97 13.78 -4.65 3.90
C LEU A 97 12.26 -4.33 3.97
N THR A 98 11.92 -3.11 4.39
CA THR A 98 10.53 -2.68 4.48
C THR A 98 9.84 -2.68 3.11
N LEU A 99 10.45 -2.07 2.09
CA LEU A 99 9.86 -2.01 0.76
C LEU A 99 9.71 -3.40 0.14
N ASP A 100 10.71 -4.27 0.29
CA ASP A 100 10.66 -5.63 -0.25
C ASP A 100 9.55 -6.46 0.40
N HIS A 101 9.43 -6.41 1.73
CA HIS A 101 8.38 -7.15 2.44
C HIS A 101 6.97 -6.59 2.18
N MET A 102 6.80 -5.27 2.05
CA MET A 102 5.50 -4.71 1.64
C MET A 102 5.12 -5.14 0.22
N ALA A 103 6.07 -5.11 -0.72
CA ALA A 103 5.85 -5.51 -2.11
C ALA A 103 5.56 -7.01 -2.26
N ALA A 104 6.20 -7.84 -1.43
CA ALA A 104 6.01 -9.28 -1.42
C ALA A 104 4.74 -9.70 -0.64
N GLY A 105 4.30 -8.91 0.33
CA GLY A 105 3.16 -9.21 1.19
C GLY A 105 1.80 -9.09 0.51
N GLY A 106 0.75 -9.52 1.22
CA GLY A 106 -0.64 -9.37 0.80
C GLY A 106 -1.19 -7.95 0.98
N ILE A 107 -0.46 -7.06 1.68
CA ILE A 107 -0.77 -5.61 1.68
C ILE A 107 -0.69 -5.00 0.28
N TYR A 108 0.19 -5.53 -0.57
CA TYR A 108 0.22 -5.21 -1.99
C TYR A 108 -0.67 -6.18 -2.76
N ASP A 109 -1.62 -5.66 -3.54
CA ASP A 109 -2.50 -6.49 -4.36
C ASP A 109 -1.72 -7.12 -5.53
N GLN A 110 -1.29 -8.36 -5.29
CA GLN A 110 -0.46 -9.15 -6.21
C GLN A 110 -1.10 -9.40 -7.60
N VAL A 111 -2.38 -9.11 -7.78
CA VAL A 111 -3.10 -9.30 -9.06
C VAL A 111 -3.39 -7.96 -9.73
N GLY A 112 -3.94 -7.01 -8.97
CA GLY A 112 -4.45 -5.75 -9.52
C GLY A 112 -3.56 -4.53 -9.36
N GLY A 113 -2.52 -4.62 -8.53
CA GLY A 113 -1.69 -3.51 -8.10
C GLY A 113 -2.35 -2.65 -7.01
N GLY A 114 -1.53 -1.77 -6.43
CA GLY A 114 -1.92 -0.89 -5.34
C GLY A 114 -1.88 -1.55 -3.97
N PHE A 115 -1.76 -0.70 -2.96
CA PHE A 115 -1.59 -1.07 -1.56
C PHE A 115 -2.88 -0.83 -0.79
N ALA A 116 -3.21 -1.79 0.06
CA ALA A 116 -4.16 -1.64 1.14
C ALA A 116 -3.60 -0.74 2.25
N ARG A 117 -4.49 -0.21 3.09
CA ARG A 117 -4.17 0.82 4.07
C ARG A 117 -3.21 0.36 5.17
N TYR A 118 -3.38 -0.87 5.65
CA TYR A 118 -2.49 -1.48 6.63
C TYR A 118 -2.65 -3.00 6.62
N SER A 119 -1.68 -3.69 7.24
CA SER A 119 -1.71 -5.12 7.51
C SER A 119 -2.18 -5.38 8.94
N VAL A 120 -3.09 -6.32 9.15
CA VAL A 120 -3.54 -6.69 10.50
C VAL A 120 -2.47 -7.50 11.25
N ASP A 121 -1.54 -8.11 10.51
CA ASP A 121 -0.39 -8.83 11.06
C ASP A 121 0.95 -8.12 10.78
N ALA A 122 2.00 -8.57 11.45
CA ALA A 122 3.34 -7.99 11.35
C ALA A 122 4.12 -8.42 10.10
N HIS A 123 3.67 -9.42 9.35
CA HIS A 123 4.37 -10.00 8.20
C HIS A 123 3.88 -9.43 6.86
N TRP A 124 2.99 -8.43 6.91
CA TRP A 124 2.33 -7.85 5.74
C TRP A 124 1.41 -8.80 4.98
N ALA A 125 0.95 -9.89 5.61
CA ALA A 125 0.28 -10.98 4.91
C ALA A 125 -1.21 -10.72 4.67
N VAL A 126 -1.93 -10.23 5.67
CA VAL A 126 -3.39 -10.00 5.62
C VAL A 126 -3.67 -8.50 5.77
N PRO A 127 -4.19 -7.82 4.73
CA PRO A 127 -4.54 -6.42 4.82
C PRO A 127 -5.90 -6.19 5.48
N HIS A 128 -6.11 -4.97 5.98
CA HIS A 128 -7.42 -4.35 5.96
C HIS A 128 -7.64 -3.78 4.55
N PHE A 129 -8.54 -4.38 3.77
CA PHE A 129 -8.50 -4.33 2.29
C PHE A 129 -8.83 -2.96 1.66
N GLU A 130 -9.20 -1.97 2.48
CA GLU A 130 -9.39 -0.59 2.07
C GLU A 130 -8.12 -0.04 1.39
N LYS A 131 -8.27 0.61 0.24
CA LYS A 131 -7.16 1.25 -0.49
C LYS A 131 -7.38 2.76 -0.52
N MET A 132 -6.41 3.50 0.02
CA MET A 132 -6.48 4.96 0.08
C MET A 132 -5.60 5.60 -1.00
N LEU A 133 -6.11 6.65 -1.64
CA LEU A 133 -5.37 7.39 -2.67
C LEU A 133 -4.08 8.01 -2.13
N TYR A 134 -4.12 8.60 -0.92
CA TYR A 134 -2.96 9.27 -0.34
C TYR A 134 -1.83 8.29 0.02
N ASP A 135 -2.17 7.07 0.44
CA ASP A 135 -1.17 6.04 0.74
C ASP A 135 -0.50 5.58 -0.56
N ASN A 136 -1.30 5.24 -1.57
CA ASN A 136 -0.80 4.80 -2.88
C ASN A 136 0.03 5.89 -3.59
N GLY A 137 -0.41 7.16 -3.53
CA GLY A 137 0.33 8.27 -4.13
C GLY A 137 1.72 8.48 -3.52
N GLN A 138 1.82 8.39 -2.19
CA GLN A 138 3.09 8.49 -1.48
C GLN A 138 3.98 7.26 -1.69
N LEU A 139 3.40 6.05 -1.69
CA LEU A 139 4.15 4.81 -1.96
C LEU A 139 4.71 4.79 -3.38
N VAL A 140 3.92 5.18 -4.38
CA VAL A 140 4.41 5.31 -5.77
C VAL A 140 5.63 6.22 -5.82
N LYS A 141 5.56 7.39 -5.19
CA LYS A 141 6.71 8.31 -5.12
C LYS A 141 7.92 7.63 -4.47
N LEU A 142 7.72 7.00 -3.31
CA LEU A 142 8.79 6.35 -2.55
C LEU A 142 9.48 5.25 -3.38
N TYR A 143 8.73 4.31 -3.95
CA TYR A 143 9.29 3.25 -4.79
C TYR A 143 9.99 3.81 -6.04
N ALA A 144 9.44 4.85 -6.67
CA ALA A 144 10.05 5.48 -7.84
C ALA A 144 11.38 6.17 -7.52
N ASP A 145 11.45 6.90 -6.42
CA ASP A 145 12.67 7.58 -5.97
C ASP A 145 13.74 6.57 -5.53
N THR A 146 13.36 5.52 -4.79
CA THR A 146 14.32 4.47 -4.42
C THR A 146 14.80 3.67 -5.65
N TYR A 147 13.93 3.42 -6.64
CA TYR A 147 14.33 2.83 -7.92
C TYR A 147 15.32 3.71 -8.68
N ARG A 148 15.16 5.04 -8.69
CA ARG A 148 16.12 5.94 -9.33
C ARG A 148 17.51 5.86 -8.70
N LEU A 149 17.55 5.60 -7.40
CA LEU A 149 18.78 5.45 -6.64
C LEU A 149 19.48 4.12 -6.90
N THR A 150 18.73 3.03 -7.02
CA THR A 150 19.30 1.66 -7.05
C THR A 150 19.21 0.94 -8.39
N GLY A 151 18.27 1.31 -9.26
CA GLY A 151 17.92 0.58 -10.47
C GLY A 151 17.20 -0.75 -10.24
N LYS A 152 16.75 -1.05 -9.01
CA LYS A 152 16.12 -2.33 -8.65
C LYS A 152 14.78 -2.52 -9.37
N ARG A 153 14.77 -3.38 -10.40
CA ARG A 153 13.64 -3.53 -11.33
C ARG A 153 12.33 -3.98 -10.66
N THR A 154 12.39 -4.73 -9.56
CA THR A 154 11.19 -5.14 -8.82
C THR A 154 10.40 -3.93 -8.32
N TRP A 155 11.06 -2.92 -7.75
CA TRP A 155 10.42 -1.68 -7.30
C TRP A 155 9.81 -0.88 -8.45
N ARG A 156 10.41 -0.94 -9.63
CA ARG A 156 9.80 -0.39 -10.84
C ARG A 156 8.47 -1.04 -11.17
N CYS A 157 8.42 -2.37 -11.17
CA CYS A 157 7.16 -3.08 -11.40
C CYS A 157 6.09 -2.65 -10.39
N ILE A 158 6.44 -2.52 -9.11
CA ILE A 158 5.49 -2.15 -8.04
C ILE A 158 4.85 -0.78 -8.26
N PHE A 159 5.63 0.26 -8.56
CA PHE A 159 5.03 1.58 -8.78
C PHE A 159 4.28 1.67 -10.12
N GLU A 160 4.76 0.98 -11.17
CA GLU A 160 4.07 0.95 -12.48
C GLU A 160 2.72 0.22 -12.38
N GLU A 161 2.67 -0.91 -11.67
CA GLU A 161 1.45 -1.68 -11.44
C GLU A 161 0.48 -0.94 -10.52
N THR A 162 0.97 -0.26 -9.48
CA THR A 162 0.15 0.61 -8.63
C THR A 162 -0.46 1.75 -9.43
N LEU A 163 0.30 2.37 -10.35
CA LEU A 163 -0.23 3.42 -11.23
C LEU A 163 -1.23 2.86 -12.24
N ALA A 164 -1.03 1.64 -12.74
CA ALA A 164 -2.03 0.95 -13.54
C ALA A 164 -3.34 0.73 -12.79
N TYR A 165 -3.30 0.37 -11.50
CA TYR A 165 -4.48 0.34 -10.63
C TYR A 165 -5.16 1.70 -10.55
N ILE A 166 -4.42 2.77 -10.21
CA ILE A 166 -4.98 4.12 -10.05
C ILE A 166 -5.66 4.61 -11.35
N LEU A 167 -5.01 4.40 -12.49
CA LEU A 167 -5.52 4.82 -13.79
C LEU A 167 -6.74 4.01 -14.23
N ARG A 168 -6.77 2.71 -13.92
CA ARG A 168 -7.86 1.80 -14.29
C ARG A 168 -9.09 2.00 -13.41
N ASP A 169 -8.90 2.14 -12.10
CA ASP A 169 -9.97 1.94 -11.12
C ASP A 169 -10.32 3.20 -10.32
N MET A 170 -9.34 4.07 -10.09
CA MET A 170 -9.49 5.23 -9.21
C MET A 170 -9.64 6.56 -9.97
N THR A 171 -9.53 6.56 -11.30
CA THR A 171 -9.62 7.78 -12.10
C THR A 171 -11.06 8.13 -12.42
N HIS A 172 -11.45 9.37 -12.12
CA HIS A 172 -12.76 9.89 -12.49
C HIS A 172 -12.79 10.20 -14.00
N PRO A 173 -13.91 9.93 -14.72
CA PRO A 173 -13.99 10.11 -16.18
C PRO A 173 -13.70 11.54 -16.66
N GLU A 174 -13.98 12.55 -15.83
CA GLU A 174 -13.70 13.97 -16.12
C GLU A 174 -12.31 14.44 -15.63
N GLY A 175 -11.51 13.54 -15.08
CA GLY A 175 -10.21 13.83 -14.47
C GLY A 175 -10.25 13.91 -12.94
N GLY A 176 -9.08 13.82 -12.33
CA GLY A 176 -8.93 13.62 -10.89
C GLY A 176 -9.07 12.15 -10.47
N PHE A 177 -8.80 11.89 -9.20
CA PHE A 177 -8.79 10.57 -8.59
C PHE A 177 -9.74 10.53 -7.38
N TYR A 178 -10.48 9.43 -7.28
CA TYR A 178 -11.33 9.08 -6.15
C TYR A 178 -10.51 8.89 -4.87
N ALA A 179 -11.14 9.14 -3.72
CA ALA A 179 -10.46 9.19 -2.44
C ALA A 179 -10.02 7.79 -1.94
N SER A 180 -10.89 6.79 -2.08
CA SER A 180 -10.60 5.42 -1.64
C SER A 180 -11.49 4.38 -2.31
N GLU A 181 -11.07 3.12 -2.18
CA GLU A 181 -11.86 1.91 -2.43
C GLU A 181 -12.04 1.18 -1.09
N ASP A 182 -13.28 0.82 -0.77
CA ASP A 182 -13.66 0.20 0.51
C ASP A 182 -13.06 -1.22 0.66
N ALA A 183 -13.05 -1.74 1.88
CA ALA A 183 -12.58 -3.09 2.19
C ALA A 183 -13.64 -4.16 1.84
N ASP A 184 -14.91 -3.81 1.98
CA ASP A 184 -16.04 -4.73 1.83
C ASP A 184 -16.53 -4.83 0.38
N SER A 185 -16.79 -6.06 -0.04
CA SER A 185 -17.61 -6.34 -1.22
C SER A 185 -18.73 -7.30 -0.84
N GLU A 186 -19.97 -6.96 -1.21
CA GLU A 186 -21.17 -7.71 -0.83
C GLU A 186 -21.30 -7.91 0.70
N GLY A 187 -20.86 -6.91 1.47
CA GLY A 187 -20.88 -6.95 2.95
C GLY A 187 -19.88 -7.91 3.57
N GLN A 188 -18.86 -8.34 2.82
CA GLN A 188 -17.79 -9.21 3.30
C GLN A 188 -16.42 -8.62 2.93
N GLU A 189 -15.60 -8.39 3.94
CA GLU A 189 -14.24 -7.89 3.76
C GLU A 189 -13.38 -8.90 2.97
N GLY A 190 -12.56 -8.40 2.04
CA GLY A 190 -11.60 -9.23 1.31
C GLY A 190 -12.19 -10.17 0.25
N LYS A 191 -13.52 -10.36 0.20
CA LYS A 191 -14.20 -11.26 -0.76
C LYS A 191 -13.81 -10.99 -2.21
N PHE A 192 -13.65 -9.73 -2.59
CA PHE A 192 -13.22 -9.35 -3.93
C PHE A 192 -11.79 -9.81 -4.23
N TYR A 193 -10.90 -9.79 -3.24
CA TYR A 193 -9.45 -9.93 -3.40
C TYR A 193 -8.93 -11.35 -3.19
N CYS A 194 -9.55 -12.13 -2.31
CA CYS A 194 -9.08 -13.46 -1.92
C CYS A 194 -9.38 -14.54 -2.97
N TRP A 195 -8.63 -15.64 -2.91
CA TRP A 195 -8.74 -16.74 -3.87
C TRP A 195 -8.71 -18.11 -3.19
N MET A 196 -9.45 -19.04 -3.77
CA MET A 196 -9.36 -20.47 -3.48
C MET A 196 -8.47 -21.19 -4.50
N PRO A 197 -7.82 -22.32 -4.14
CA PRO A 197 -7.04 -23.12 -5.09
C PRO A 197 -7.83 -23.50 -6.36
N ALA A 198 -9.10 -23.89 -6.17
CA ALA A 198 -9.98 -24.27 -7.28
C ALA A 198 -10.27 -23.12 -8.24
N GLU A 199 -10.39 -21.88 -7.74
CA GLU A 199 -10.62 -20.70 -8.58
C GLU A 199 -9.39 -20.39 -9.45
N ILE A 200 -8.19 -20.46 -8.88
CA ILE A 200 -6.95 -20.23 -9.63
C ILE A 200 -6.77 -21.29 -10.72
N LYS A 201 -7.00 -22.57 -10.40
CA LYS A 201 -6.93 -23.67 -11.37
C LYS A 201 -8.01 -23.58 -12.45
N ALA A 202 -9.20 -23.07 -12.12
CA ALA A 202 -10.24 -22.85 -13.12
C ALA A 202 -9.85 -21.75 -14.13
N VAL A 203 -9.08 -20.75 -13.70
CA VAL A 203 -8.62 -19.64 -14.55
C VAL A 203 -7.41 -20.04 -15.38
N LEU A 204 -6.39 -20.63 -14.76
CA LEU A 204 -5.08 -20.89 -15.38
C LEU A 204 -4.93 -22.33 -15.91
N GLY A 205 -5.90 -23.20 -15.65
CA GLY A 205 -5.76 -24.64 -15.87
C GLY A 205 -4.94 -25.34 -14.77
N GLU A 206 -4.92 -26.67 -14.79
CA GLU A 206 -4.38 -27.46 -13.67
C GLU A 206 -2.87 -27.26 -13.46
N SER A 207 -2.09 -27.25 -14.54
CA SER A 207 -0.62 -27.18 -14.46
C SER A 207 -0.13 -25.79 -14.03
N GLU A 208 -0.55 -24.74 -14.74
CA GLU A 208 -0.15 -23.37 -14.40
C GLU A 208 -0.82 -22.92 -13.11
N GLY A 209 -2.06 -23.32 -12.87
CA GLY A 209 -2.76 -23.04 -11.61
C GLY A 209 -2.05 -23.63 -10.40
N ALA A 210 -1.55 -24.87 -10.48
CA ALA A 210 -0.77 -25.46 -9.39
C ALA A 210 0.54 -24.71 -9.11
N LEU A 211 1.21 -24.21 -10.16
CA LEU A 211 2.42 -23.40 -10.00
C LEU A 211 2.10 -22.01 -9.43
N ALA A 212 1.05 -21.36 -9.92
CA ALA A 212 0.57 -20.07 -9.41
C ALA A 212 0.15 -20.18 -7.94
N CYS A 213 -0.52 -21.28 -7.53
CA CYS A 213 -0.86 -21.50 -6.14
C CYS A 213 0.40 -21.57 -5.25
N ARG A 214 1.47 -22.26 -5.69
CA ARG A 214 2.73 -22.27 -4.95
C ARG A 214 3.37 -20.88 -4.88
N ALA A 215 3.43 -20.18 -6.01
CA ALA A 215 4.00 -18.83 -6.10
C ALA A 215 3.29 -17.83 -5.18
N TYR A 216 1.97 -17.94 -5.08
CA TYR A 216 1.13 -17.00 -4.34
C TYR A 216 0.69 -17.47 -2.94
N GLY A 217 1.23 -18.59 -2.46
CA GLY A 217 0.93 -19.11 -1.12
C GLY A 217 -0.48 -19.66 -0.94
N VAL A 218 -1.13 -20.08 -2.02
CA VAL A 218 -2.51 -20.56 -2.03
C VAL A 218 -2.52 -22.04 -1.69
N THR A 219 -3.18 -22.36 -0.57
CA THR A 219 -3.31 -23.72 -0.05
C THR A 219 -4.77 -24.03 0.24
N GLU A 220 -5.10 -25.30 0.44
CA GLU A 220 -6.47 -25.72 0.82
C GLU A 220 -6.92 -25.15 2.19
N HIS A 221 -5.97 -24.73 3.04
CA HIS A 221 -6.29 -24.15 4.35
C HIS A 221 -6.47 -22.63 4.29
N GLY A 222 -6.00 -21.98 3.22
CA GLY A 222 -5.98 -20.52 3.15
C GLY A 222 -5.00 -19.86 4.13
N ASN A 223 -4.96 -18.53 4.09
CA ASN A 223 -4.40 -17.68 5.14
C ASN A 223 -5.41 -16.64 5.63
N PHE A 224 -6.68 -16.76 5.20
CA PHE A 224 -7.78 -15.86 5.49
C PHE A 224 -9.06 -16.66 5.73
N GLU A 225 -10.14 -15.94 6.02
CA GLU A 225 -11.44 -16.50 6.38
C GLU A 225 -11.94 -17.54 5.36
N HIS A 226 -12.64 -18.55 5.88
CA HIS A 226 -13.29 -19.61 5.09
C HIS A 226 -12.35 -20.40 4.16
N GLY A 227 -11.04 -20.44 4.47
CA GLY A 227 -10.04 -21.17 3.68
C GLY A 227 -9.54 -20.40 2.46
N ALA A 228 -9.91 -19.12 2.33
CA ALA A 228 -9.44 -18.27 1.24
C ALA A 228 -7.99 -17.81 1.48
N THR A 229 -7.31 -17.43 0.40
CA THR A 229 -5.95 -16.90 0.45
C THR A 229 -5.91 -15.44 -0.02
N VAL A 230 -5.33 -14.58 0.80
CA VAL A 230 -4.70 -13.33 0.38
C VAL A 230 -3.37 -13.66 -0.28
N LEU A 231 -3.27 -13.36 -1.56
CA LEU A 231 -2.08 -13.68 -2.34
C LEU A 231 -0.88 -12.88 -1.83
N HIS A 232 0.24 -13.55 -1.65
CA HIS A 232 1.54 -12.96 -1.33
C HIS A 232 2.64 -13.77 -2.03
N ARG A 233 3.83 -13.22 -2.17
CA ARG A 233 4.99 -13.92 -2.76
C ARG A 233 5.54 -14.93 -1.75
N ALA A 234 5.05 -16.17 -1.82
CA ALA A 234 5.34 -17.20 -0.83
C ALA A 234 6.70 -17.89 -1.04
N VAL A 235 7.18 -17.92 -2.27
CA VAL A 235 8.46 -18.53 -2.64
C VAL A 235 9.21 -17.66 -3.62
N GLU A 236 10.54 -17.76 -3.58
CA GLU A 236 11.37 -17.27 -4.67
C GLU A 236 11.19 -18.18 -5.88
N LEU A 237 10.90 -17.57 -7.02
CA LEU A 237 10.76 -18.26 -8.31
C LEU A 237 12.05 -18.13 -9.10
N ASP A 238 12.30 -19.11 -9.96
CA ASP A 238 13.39 -18.98 -10.92
C ASP A 238 13.05 -17.95 -12.02
N ALA A 239 14.06 -17.54 -12.80
CA ALA A 239 13.88 -16.54 -13.83
C ALA A 239 12.84 -16.93 -14.90
N ARG A 240 12.63 -18.22 -15.15
CA ARG A 240 11.63 -18.70 -16.12
C ARG A 240 10.23 -18.61 -15.53
N GLU A 241 10.04 -19.05 -14.31
CA GLU A 241 8.77 -18.98 -13.58
C GLU A 241 8.35 -17.51 -13.36
N GLU A 242 9.29 -16.61 -13.04
CA GLU A 242 9.06 -15.16 -12.95
C GLU A 242 8.46 -14.57 -14.23
N THR A 243 8.87 -15.06 -15.41
CA THR A 243 8.31 -14.56 -16.69
C THR A 243 6.83 -14.90 -16.88
N GLN A 244 6.30 -15.91 -16.18
CA GLN A 244 4.91 -16.34 -16.30
C GLN A 244 3.95 -15.48 -15.46
N LEU A 245 4.46 -14.83 -14.41
CA LEU A 245 3.62 -14.10 -13.45
C LEU A 245 2.79 -13.01 -14.09
N ALA A 246 3.35 -12.25 -15.04
CA ALA A 246 2.61 -11.19 -15.71
C ALA A 246 1.38 -11.75 -16.45
N GLY A 247 1.52 -12.90 -17.11
CA GLY A 247 0.41 -13.58 -17.80
C GLY A 247 -0.62 -14.15 -16.84
N TRP A 248 -0.20 -14.67 -15.68
CA TRP A 248 -1.14 -15.13 -14.65
C TRP A 248 -1.90 -13.96 -14.03
N ARG A 249 -1.22 -12.86 -13.68
CA ARG A 249 -1.85 -11.64 -13.15
C ARG A 249 -2.92 -11.12 -14.10
N GLU A 250 -2.64 -11.05 -15.39
CA GLU A 250 -3.61 -10.60 -16.40
C GLU A 250 -4.87 -11.48 -16.43
N GLN A 251 -4.70 -12.81 -16.46
CA GLN A 251 -5.83 -13.75 -16.48
C GLN A 251 -6.63 -13.73 -15.18
N LEU A 252 -5.95 -13.72 -14.02
CA LEU A 252 -6.58 -13.62 -12.71
C LEU A 252 -7.30 -12.28 -12.54
N LEU A 253 -6.74 -11.18 -13.04
CA LEU A 253 -7.38 -9.87 -13.02
C LEU A 253 -8.65 -9.87 -13.88
N ALA A 254 -8.61 -10.46 -15.08
CA ALA A 254 -9.78 -10.58 -15.94
C ALA A 254 -10.90 -11.43 -15.32
N ALA A 255 -10.53 -12.49 -14.60
CA ALA A 255 -11.49 -13.30 -13.83
C ALA A 255 -12.06 -12.51 -12.65
N ARG A 256 -11.21 -11.82 -11.87
CA ARG A 256 -11.62 -11.01 -10.71
C ARG A 256 -12.51 -9.83 -11.09
N ALA A 257 -12.30 -9.24 -12.27
CA ALA A 257 -13.13 -8.14 -12.78
C ALA A 257 -14.61 -8.50 -12.96
N ARG A 258 -14.96 -9.79 -12.94
CA ARG A 258 -16.36 -10.27 -12.97
C ARG A 258 -17.02 -10.34 -11.60
N ARG A 259 -16.25 -10.20 -10.51
CA ARG A 259 -16.77 -10.14 -9.14
C ARG A 259 -17.36 -8.76 -8.86
N VAL A 260 -18.27 -8.69 -7.89
CA VAL A 260 -18.73 -7.40 -7.37
C VAL A 260 -17.55 -6.69 -6.72
N ARG A 261 -17.31 -5.44 -7.11
CA ARG A 261 -16.22 -4.62 -6.56
C ARG A 261 -16.64 -3.96 -5.24
N PRO A 262 -15.67 -3.66 -4.36
CA PRO A 262 -15.91 -2.73 -3.28
C PRO A 262 -16.38 -1.37 -3.80
N ALA A 263 -17.14 -0.67 -2.96
CA ALA A 263 -17.55 0.70 -3.27
C ALA A 263 -16.33 1.63 -3.30
N ARG A 264 -16.45 2.73 -4.03
CA ARG A 264 -15.45 3.80 -4.00
C ARG A 264 -16.03 4.99 -3.25
N ASP A 265 -15.19 5.65 -2.44
CA ASP A 265 -15.46 7.02 -2.03
C ASP A 265 -15.14 7.93 -3.22
N ASP A 266 -16.19 8.48 -3.83
CA ASP A 266 -16.09 9.28 -5.04
C ASP A 266 -15.64 10.73 -4.81
N ASN A 267 -15.33 11.10 -3.57
CA ASN A 267 -14.77 12.40 -3.23
C ASN A 267 -13.46 12.67 -3.99
N ILE A 268 -13.36 13.87 -4.58
CA ILE A 268 -12.13 14.37 -5.23
C ILE A 268 -11.43 15.33 -4.27
N LEU A 269 -10.55 14.79 -3.43
CA LEU A 269 -9.83 15.57 -2.43
C LEU A 269 -8.54 16.16 -3.02
N THR A 270 -8.46 17.49 -3.10
CA THR A 270 -7.32 18.22 -3.70
C THR A 270 -5.98 17.82 -3.12
N GLY A 271 -5.89 17.66 -1.79
CA GLY A 271 -4.64 17.27 -1.13
C GLY A 271 -4.17 15.86 -1.54
N TRP A 272 -5.09 14.89 -1.59
CA TRP A 272 -4.76 13.49 -1.92
C TRP A 272 -4.46 13.32 -3.41
N ASN A 273 -5.20 14.05 -4.25
CA ASN A 273 -4.89 14.17 -5.67
C ASN A 273 -3.49 14.78 -5.89
N GLY A 274 -3.11 15.80 -5.12
CA GLY A 274 -1.76 16.37 -5.14
C GLY A 274 -0.68 15.35 -4.80
N LEU A 275 -0.90 14.49 -3.80
CA LEU A 275 0.02 13.40 -3.45
C LEU A 275 0.13 12.37 -4.59
N MET A 276 -0.97 12.01 -5.22
CA MET A 276 -0.95 11.09 -6.37
C MET A 276 -0.25 11.70 -7.59
N ILE A 277 -0.48 12.98 -7.87
CA ILE A 277 0.22 13.71 -8.93
C ILE A 277 1.73 13.76 -8.66
N ALA A 278 2.15 13.95 -7.40
CA ALA A 278 3.56 13.87 -7.03
C ALA A 278 4.15 12.47 -7.32
N GLY A 279 3.40 11.40 -7.03
CA GLY A 279 3.77 10.04 -7.41
C GLY A 279 3.92 9.84 -8.92
N LEU A 280 2.96 10.33 -9.72
CA LEU A 280 3.05 10.30 -11.18
C LEU A 280 4.29 11.03 -11.71
N CYS A 281 4.58 12.22 -11.17
CA CYS A 281 5.77 12.99 -11.52
C CYS A 281 7.06 12.22 -11.19
N ALA A 282 7.14 11.58 -10.01
CA ALA A 282 8.29 10.78 -9.63
C ALA A 282 8.47 9.55 -10.53
N ALA A 283 7.39 8.86 -10.87
CA ALA A 283 7.41 7.73 -11.81
C ALA A 283 7.87 8.16 -13.22
N PHE A 284 7.43 9.34 -13.69
CA PHE A 284 7.91 9.91 -14.94
C PHE A 284 9.41 10.23 -14.89
N GLN A 285 9.89 10.87 -13.81
CA GLN A 285 11.32 11.12 -13.61
C GLN A 285 12.15 9.84 -13.57
N ALA A 286 11.58 8.75 -13.04
CA ALA A 286 12.23 7.45 -12.94
C ALA A 286 12.35 6.72 -14.27
N THR A 287 11.37 6.86 -15.17
CA THR A 287 11.23 6.00 -16.35
C THR A 287 11.33 6.74 -17.68
N GLY A 288 11.05 8.05 -17.70
CA GLY A 288 10.88 8.85 -18.91
C GLY A 288 9.63 8.51 -19.73
N VAL A 289 8.72 7.67 -19.20
CA VAL A 289 7.55 7.19 -19.93
C VAL A 289 6.35 8.11 -19.63
N PRO A 290 5.83 8.91 -20.59
CA PRO A 290 4.77 9.90 -20.35
C PRO A 290 3.41 9.28 -20.03
N SER A 291 3.18 8.06 -20.53
CA SER A 291 1.96 7.30 -20.32
C SER A 291 2.32 5.97 -19.70
N ILE A 292 1.99 5.78 -18.43
CA ILE A 292 1.79 4.43 -17.92
C ILE A 292 0.53 3.96 -18.61
N SER A 293 0.71 3.38 -19.79
CA SER A 293 -0.39 2.87 -20.58
C SER A 293 -1.02 1.79 -19.71
N ALA A 294 -2.23 2.04 -19.20
CA ALA A 294 -3.15 0.95 -18.94
C ALA A 294 -3.15 0.15 -20.24
N ARG A 295 -2.53 -1.04 -20.22
CA ARG A 295 -2.55 -1.91 -21.39
C ARG A 295 -4.03 -2.12 -21.72
N GLN A 296 -4.40 -1.64 -22.91
CA GLN A 296 -5.77 -1.65 -23.38
C GLN A 296 -6.25 -3.09 -23.51
N SER A 297 -7.19 -3.49 -22.66
CA SER A 297 -8.08 -4.62 -22.92
C SER A 297 -9.52 -4.25 -22.52
N VAL A 298 -10.01 -3.16 -23.12
CA VAL A 298 -11.46 -2.93 -23.20
C VAL A 298 -11.86 -3.26 -24.64
N PRO A 299 -12.60 -4.36 -24.90
CA PRO A 299 -13.16 -4.58 -26.22
C PRO A 299 -14.16 -3.45 -26.52
N PRO A 300 -14.22 -2.96 -27.77
CA PRO A 300 -15.14 -1.90 -28.14
C PRO A 300 -16.58 -2.37 -27.91
N ASN A 301 -17.37 -1.47 -27.32
CA ASN A 301 -18.82 -1.53 -27.18
C ASN A 301 -19.47 -2.23 -28.39
N LEU A 302 -20.23 -3.29 -28.12
CA LEU A 302 -21.30 -3.73 -28.99
C LEU A 302 -22.46 -2.73 -28.85
N SER A 303 -22.39 -1.64 -29.58
CA SER A 303 -23.56 -0.85 -29.94
C SER A 303 -23.66 -0.78 -31.46
N GLY A 304 -24.58 -1.59 -32.01
CA GLY A 304 -24.95 -1.47 -33.41
C GLY A 304 -25.55 -2.72 -34.02
N THR A 305 -26.81 -3.02 -33.69
CA THR A 305 -27.73 -3.64 -34.65
C THR A 305 -29.16 -3.17 -34.38
N ASN A 306 -29.66 -2.43 -35.38
CA ASN A 306 -31.04 -2.24 -35.86
C ASN A 306 -32.16 -1.90 -34.87
#